data_AF-A0A433E8L5-F1
#
_entry.id   AF-A0A433E8L5-F1
#
_cell.length_a   1.000
_cell.length_b   1.000
_cell.length_c   1.000
_cell.angle_alpha   90.00
_cell.angle_beta   90.00
_cell.angle_gamma   90.00
#
_symmetry.space_group_name_H-M   'P 1'
#
loop_
_entity.id
_entity.type
_entity.pdbx_description
1 polymer ?
#
loop_
_entity_poly.entity_id
_entity_poly.type
_entity_poly.pdbx_seq_one_letter_code
_entity_poly.pdbx_strand_id
1 'polypeptide(L)'
;MAHKINKKNPTGNLTRWPAGLNQERQRTRRADPDAFVNGAEKQNLDAAEETRKLDPEARANFRRRGDKINIYVIRGTRQQRELLKHAAEKENTSMQKLIWDHLIRELEEKYGADLPLNNL
;
A
#
# COMPACT_ATOMS: atom_id res chain seq x y z
N MET A 1 13.63 62.62 37.75
CA MET A 1 14.41 62.68 36.49
C MET A 1 13.96 61.52 35.62
N ALA A 2 13.24 61.78 34.53
CA ALA A 2 12.60 60.78 33.69
C ALA A 2 13.55 60.30 32.57
N HIS A 3 13.81 58.99 32.49
CA HIS A 3 14.54 58.40 31.36
C HIS A 3 13.57 57.92 30.28
N LYS A 4 13.64 58.55 29.11
CA LYS A 4 12.91 58.20 27.88
C LYS A 4 13.45 56.89 27.30
N ILE A 5 12.58 55.90 27.11
CA ILE A 5 12.89 54.67 26.36
C ILE A 5 12.85 55.00 24.86
N ASN A 6 14.01 54.87 24.19
CA ASN A 6 14.15 55.07 22.76
C ASN A 6 13.58 53.85 22.00
N LYS A 7 12.43 54.00 21.34
CA LYS A 7 11.86 52.97 20.45
C LYS A 7 12.72 52.86 19.20
N LYS A 8 13.52 51.80 19.08
CA LYS A 8 14.14 51.42 17.79
C LYS A 8 13.14 50.59 16.98
N ASN A 9 12.72 51.12 15.83
CA ASN A 9 11.95 50.39 14.81
C ASN A 9 12.77 49.21 14.26
N PRO A 10 12.25 47.96 14.21
CA PRO A 10 12.86 46.87 13.49
C PRO A 10 12.18 46.72 12.13
N THR A 11 12.25 47.74 11.27
CA THR A 11 11.87 47.57 9.85
C THR A 11 13.12 47.21 9.06
N GLY A 12 13.63 46.01 9.32
CA GLY A 12 14.67 45.38 8.49
C GLY A 12 14.06 44.96 7.16
N ASN A 13 14.47 45.64 6.08
CA ASN A 13 14.38 45.24 4.67
C ASN A 13 13.54 43.96 4.36
N LEU A 14 12.22 44.13 4.20
CA LEU A 14 11.33 43.09 3.66
C LEU A 14 11.32 43.04 2.11
N THR A 15 12.26 43.72 1.45
CA THR A 15 12.26 43.91 -0.01
C THR A 15 13.38 43.17 -0.74
N ARG A 16 14.01 42.15 -0.14
CA ARG A 16 14.93 41.25 -0.85
C ARG A 16 14.21 39.98 -1.25
N TRP A 17 13.62 39.98 -2.44
CA TRP A 17 13.19 38.74 -3.09
C TRP A 17 14.43 37.87 -3.41
N PRO A 18 14.38 36.54 -3.18
CA PRO A 18 15.47 35.66 -3.53
C PRO A 18 15.67 35.64 -5.04
N ALA A 19 16.90 35.91 -5.50
CA ALA A 19 17.28 36.02 -6.91
C ALA A 19 17.16 34.71 -7.75
N GLY A 20 16.44 33.70 -7.24
CA GLY A 20 16.17 32.43 -7.93
C GLY A 20 14.69 32.22 -8.30
N LEU A 21 13.79 33.12 -7.92
CA LEU A 21 12.35 33.00 -8.16
C LEU A 21 11.89 33.91 -9.30
N ASN A 22 12.59 33.85 -10.43
CA ASN A 22 12.10 34.46 -11.66
C ASN A 22 11.07 33.53 -12.31
N GLN A 23 9.84 33.56 -11.79
CA GLN A 23 8.71 32.73 -12.25
C GLN A 23 8.31 33.01 -13.71
N GLU A 24 8.74 34.13 -14.29
CA GLU A 24 8.50 34.45 -15.70
C GLU A 24 9.31 33.57 -16.66
N ARG A 25 10.49 33.07 -16.27
CA ARG A 25 11.26 32.10 -17.07
C ARG A 25 10.74 30.66 -16.98
N GLN A 26 9.92 30.33 -15.97
CA GLN A 26 9.35 28.98 -15.84
C GLN A 26 8.02 28.81 -16.59
N ARG A 27 7.36 29.90 -16.98
CA ARG A 27 6.07 29.84 -17.71
C ARG A 27 6.22 29.47 -19.19
N THR A 28 7.41 29.59 -19.78
CA THR A 28 7.66 29.27 -21.19
C THR A 28 7.98 27.80 -21.46
N ARG A 29 7.98 26.92 -20.44
CA ARG A 29 8.16 25.47 -20.61
C ARG A 29 6.84 24.72 -20.42
N ARG A 30 5.77 25.21 -21.08
CA ARG A 30 4.53 24.45 -21.31
C ARG A 30 4.39 24.20 -22.80
N ALA A 31 5.36 23.51 -23.40
CA ALA A 31 5.32 23.20 -24.82
C ALA A 31 4.78 21.79 -25.10
N ASP A 32 4.51 20.98 -24.08
CA ASP A 32 4.07 19.62 -24.33
C ASP A 32 3.22 19.08 -23.17
N PRO A 33 1.89 19.29 -23.18
CA PRO A 33 0.99 18.65 -22.22
C PRO A 33 1.10 17.11 -22.33
N ASP A 34 1.53 16.59 -23.48
CA ASP A 34 1.76 15.16 -23.69
C ASP A 34 3.08 14.69 -23.06
N ALA A 35 4.04 15.56 -22.71
CA ALA A 35 5.27 15.14 -22.02
C ALA A 35 5.04 14.72 -20.56
N PHE A 36 4.01 15.25 -19.90
CA PHE A 36 3.60 14.77 -18.56
C PHE A 36 2.91 13.40 -18.67
N VAL A 37 2.08 13.23 -19.71
CA VAL A 37 1.36 11.98 -19.99
C VAL A 37 2.31 10.87 -20.49
N ASN A 38 3.30 11.22 -21.32
CA ASN A 38 4.32 10.31 -21.85
C ASN A 38 5.46 10.04 -20.86
N GLY A 39 5.74 10.97 -19.92
CA GLY A 39 6.73 10.77 -18.86
C GLY A 39 6.27 9.77 -17.80
N ALA A 40 4.96 9.53 -17.70
CA ALA A 40 4.40 8.36 -17.04
C ALA A 40 4.46 7.17 -18.00
N GLU A 41 5.66 6.72 -18.34
CA GLU A 41 5.84 5.42 -18.98
C GLU A 41 5.06 4.39 -18.16
N LYS A 42 4.00 3.84 -18.75
CA LYS A 42 3.32 2.67 -18.19
C LYS A 42 4.37 1.57 -18.18
N GLN A 43 5.00 1.34 -17.04
CA GLN A 43 5.80 0.14 -16.89
C GLN A 43 4.85 -1.03 -17.11
N ASN A 44 4.97 -1.69 -18.27
CA ASN A 44 4.29 -2.94 -18.55
C ASN A 44 4.98 -4.02 -17.72
N LEU A 45 4.84 -3.92 -16.39
CA LEU A 45 5.30 -4.94 -15.47
C LEU A 45 4.37 -6.13 -15.65
N ASP A 46 4.94 -7.29 -15.95
CA ASP A 46 4.19 -8.52 -15.87
C ASP A 46 3.88 -8.78 -14.39
N ALA A 47 2.63 -8.52 -14.00
CA ALA A 47 2.17 -8.68 -12.63
C ALA A 47 2.36 -10.12 -12.11
N ALA A 48 2.37 -11.12 -13.00
CA ALA A 48 2.67 -12.49 -12.64
C ALA A 48 4.17 -12.68 -12.34
N GLU A 49 5.06 -12.07 -13.13
CA GLU A 49 6.50 -12.10 -12.84
C GLU A 49 6.84 -11.38 -11.53
N GLU A 50 6.23 -10.25 -11.24
CA GLU A 50 6.42 -9.56 -9.95
C GLU A 50 5.91 -10.39 -8.77
N THR A 51 4.80 -11.12 -8.96
CA THR A 51 4.28 -12.02 -7.94
C THR A 51 5.21 -13.21 -7.69
N ARG A 52 5.86 -13.74 -8.73
CA ARG A 52 6.84 -14.85 -8.61
C ARG A 52 8.08 -14.48 -7.80
N LYS A 53 8.47 -13.19 -7.77
CA LYS A 53 9.62 -12.70 -6.99
C LYS A 53 9.36 -12.67 -5.48
N LEU A 54 8.08 -12.69 -5.08
CA LEU A 54 7.70 -12.65 -3.66
C LEU A 54 7.72 -14.05 -3.03
N ASP A 55 8.18 -14.09 -1.79
CA ASP A 55 8.06 -15.27 -0.93
C ASP A 55 6.57 -15.65 -0.71
N PRO A 56 6.22 -16.95 -0.58
CA PRO A 56 4.85 -17.38 -0.37
C PRO A 56 4.18 -16.71 0.84
N GLU A 57 4.91 -16.45 1.93
CA GLU A 57 4.37 -15.76 3.10
C GLU A 57 4.03 -14.30 2.79
N ALA A 58 4.87 -13.63 2.00
CA ALA A 58 4.59 -12.27 1.52
C ALA A 58 3.34 -12.24 0.64
N ARG A 59 3.21 -13.18 -0.32
CA ARG A 59 2.01 -13.24 -1.17
C ARG A 59 0.73 -13.55 -0.39
N ALA A 60 0.78 -14.50 0.55
CA ALA A 60 -0.35 -14.81 1.43
C ALA A 60 -0.80 -13.56 2.21
N ASN A 61 0.15 -12.78 2.71
CA ASN A 61 -0.12 -11.53 3.42
C ASN A 61 -0.76 -10.47 2.51
N PHE A 62 -0.32 -10.34 1.26
CA PHE A 62 -0.96 -9.45 0.28
C PHE A 62 -2.40 -9.88 -0.02
N ARG A 63 -2.64 -11.17 -0.28
CA ARG A 63 -4.00 -11.68 -0.52
C ARG A 63 -4.93 -11.48 0.68
N ARG A 64 -4.43 -11.68 1.90
CA ARG A 64 -5.19 -11.44 3.14
C ARG A 64 -5.60 -9.98 3.33
N ARG A 65 -4.82 -9.02 2.81
CA ARG A 65 -5.09 -7.57 2.90
C ARG A 65 -6.04 -7.06 1.81
N GLY A 66 -6.35 -7.86 0.80
CA GLY A 66 -7.27 -7.48 -0.27
C GLY A 66 -8.72 -7.28 0.20
N ASP A 67 -9.58 -6.94 -0.75
CA ASP A 67 -11.00 -6.72 -0.48
C ASP A 67 -11.66 -7.96 0.10
N LYS A 68 -12.38 -7.77 1.22
CA LYS A 68 -13.01 -8.85 1.95
C LYS A 68 -14.34 -9.22 1.30
N ILE A 69 -14.37 -10.36 0.62
CA ILE A 69 -15.58 -10.98 0.08
C ILE A 69 -15.82 -12.35 0.71
N ASN A 70 -17.08 -12.78 0.75
CA ASN A 70 -17.40 -14.16 1.12
C ASN A 70 -17.00 -15.09 -0.03
N ILE A 71 -15.90 -15.84 0.14
CA ILE A 71 -15.32 -16.69 -0.93
C ILE A 71 -16.21 -17.92 -1.19
N TYR A 72 -16.46 -18.75 -0.18
CA TYR A 72 -17.32 -19.94 -0.28
C TYR A 72 -18.02 -20.26 1.05
N VAL A 73 -19.22 -20.86 0.94
CA VAL A 73 -19.87 -21.55 2.06
C VAL A 73 -19.37 -23.00 2.08
N ILE A 74 -18.56 -23.35 3.08
CA ILE A 74 -18.04 -24.71 3.23
C ILE A 74 -19.20 -25.62 3.69
N ARG A 75 -19.62 -26.55 2.83
CA ARG A 75 -20.54 -27.63 3.21
C ARG A 75 -19.74 -28.77 3.82
N GLY A 76 -20.11 -29.15 5.04
CA GLY A 76 -19.49 -30.27 5.74
C GLY A 76 -20.51 -30.99 6.62
N THR A 77 -20.10 -32.13 7.16
CA THR A 77 -20.89 -32.89 8.13
C THR A 77 -20.83 -32.23 9.51
N ARG A 78 -21.77 -32.59 10.40
CA ARG A 78 -21.71 -32.14 11.80
C ARG A 78 -20.41 -32.57 12.49
N GLN A 79 -19.92 -33.78 12.19
CA GLN A 79 -18.67 -34.29 12.75
C GLN A 79 -17.44 -33.49 12.29
N GLN A 80 -17.40 -33.07 11.03
CA GLN A 80 -16.33 -32.20 10.52
C GLN A 80 -16.33 -30.83 11.21
N ARG A 81 -17.52 -30.28 11.50
CA ARG A 81 -17.64 -29.03 12.27
C ARG A 81 -17.13 -29.19 13.71
N GLU A 82 -17.49 -30.28 14.39
CA GLU A 82 -17.01 -30.55 15.75
C GLU A 82 -15.48 -30.76 15.77
N LEU A 83 -14.91 -31.44 14.76
CA LEU A 83 -13.47 -31.57 14.62
C LEU A 83 -12.79 -30.20 14.48
N LEU A 84 -13.28 -29.34 13.59
CA LEU A 84 -12.75 -27.98 13.41
C LEU A 84 -12.86 -27.15 14.69
N LYS A 85 -13.97 -27.28 15.42
CA LYS A 85 -14.18 -26.58 16.68
C LYS A 85 -13.19 -27.05 17.75
N HIS A 86 -13.02 -28.36 17.90
CA HIS A 86 -12.07 -28.94 18.85
C HIS A 86 -10.62 -28.54 18.52
N ALA A 87 -10.23 -28.56 17.23
CA ALA A 87 -8.93 -28.10 16.80
C ALA A 87 -8.72 -26.59 17.11
N ALA A 88 -9.71 -25.76 16.84
CA ALA A 88 -9.66 -24.32 17.11
C ALA A 88 -9.46 -24.02 18.61
N GLU A 89 -10.17 -24.76 19.48
CA GLU A 89 -10.02 -24.65 20.94
C GLU A 89 -8.62 -25.09 21.41
N LYS A 90 -8.09 -26.18 20.86
CA LYS A 90 -6.74 -26.69 21.20
C LYS A 90 -5.64 -25.71 20.80
N GLU A 91 -5.79 -25.05 19.66
CA GLU A 91 -4.81 -24.10 19.11
C GLU A 91 -5.07 -22.64 19.54
N ASN A 92 -6.07 -22.39 20.39
CA ASN A 92 -6.48 -21.06 20.84
C ASN A 92 -6.66 -20.07 19.66
N THR A 93 -7.34 -20.51 18.62
CA THR A 93 -7.51 -19.78 17.36
C THR A 93 -8.97 -19.85 16.89
N SER A 94 -9.31 -19.12 15.83
CA SER A 94 -10.66 -19.22 15.24
C SER A 94 -10.71 -20.33 14.19
N MET A 95 -11.87 -20.98 14.03
CA MET A 95 -12.08 -21.98 12.97
C MET A 95 -11.77 -21.40 11.58
N GLN A 96 -12.09 -20.12 11.36
CA GLN A 96 -11.75 -19.44 10.11
C GLN A 96 -10.24 -19.34 9.92
N LYS A 97 -9.50 -18.96 10.97
CA LYS A 97 -8.04 -18.86 10.90
C LYS A 97 -7.40 -20.22 10.63
N LEU A 98 -7.87 -21.29 11.27
CA LEU A 98 -7.44 -22.66 10.96
C LEU A 98 -7.64 -23.03 9.49
N ILE A 99 -8.82 -22.73 8.94
CA ILE A 99 -9.10 -22.97 7.52
C ILE A 99 -8.14 -22.18 6.64
N TRP A 100 -7.88 -20.91 6.96
CA TRP A 100 -6.93 -20.09 6.22
C TRP A 100 -5.50 -20.66 6.29
N ASP A 101 -5.05 -21.02 7.48
CA ASP A 101 -3.68 -21.46 7.74
C ASP A 101 -3.39 -22.83 7.11
N HIS A 102 -4.38 -23.73 7.01
CA HIS A 102 -4.21 -25.04 6.38
C HIS A 102 -4.60 -25.07 4.91
N LEU A 103 -5.66 -24.38 4.49
CA LEU A 103 -6.13 -24.48 3.11
C LEU A 103 -5.44 -23.47 2.21
N ILE A 104 -5.43 -22.19 2.60
CA ILE A 104 -4.97 -21.13 1.70
C ILE A 104 -3.44 -21.05 1.68
N ARG A 105 -2.77 -21.23 2.81
CA ARG A 105 -1.31 -21.24 2.86
C ARG A 105 -0.71 -22.35 1.99
N GLU A 106 -1.26 -23.56 2.08
CA GLU A 106 -0.83 -24.68 1.24
C GLU A 106 -1.06 -24.42 -0.26
N LEU A 107 -2.16 -23.76 -0.61
CA LEU A 107 -2.43 -23.36 -2.00
C LEU A 107 -1.47 -22.25 -2.46
N GLU A 108 -1.12 -21.32 -1.58
CA GLU A 108 -0.19 -20.23 -1.89
C GLU A 108 1.23 -20.74 -2.15
N GLU A 109 1.66 -21.75 -1.39
CA GLU A 109 2.94 -22.42 -1.58
C GLU A 109 3.00 -23.17 -2.92
N LYS A 110 1.91 -23.87 -3.30
CA LYS A 110 1.88 -24.70 -4.51
C LYS A 110 1.59 -23.92 -5.80
N TYR A 111 0.69 -22.94 -5.73
CA TYR A 111 0.10 -22.30 -6.92
C TYR A 111 0.09 -20.77 -6.85
N GLY A 112 0.42 -20.19 -5.70
CA GLY A 112 0.31 -18.75 -5.47
C GLY A 112 1.19 -17.89 -6.37
N ALA A 113 2.28 -18.47 -6.89
CA ALA A 113 3.24 -17.79 -7.76
C ALA A 113 2.67 -17.50 -9.16
N ASP A 114 1.74 -18.33 -9.64
CA ASP A 114 1.20 -18.23 -10.99
C ASP A 114 -0.02 -17.29 -11.08
N LEU A 115 -0.53 -16.85 -9.94
CA LEU A 115 -1.67 -15.95 -9.85
C LEU A 115 -1.20 -14.54 -9.53
N PRO A 116 -1.37 -13.55 -10.44
CA PRO A 116 -0.93 -12.19 -10.19
C PRO A 116 -1.65 -11.61 -8.96
N LEU A 117 -0.93 -10.80 -8.19
CA LEU A 117 -1.51 -9.97 -7.15
C LEU A 117 -2.03 -8.68 -7.79
N ASN A 118 -3.35 -8.47 -7.76
CA ASN A 118 -3.99 -7.29 -8.36
C ASN A 118 -3.63 -5.95 -7.67
N ASN A 119 -2.95 -6.01 -6.52
CA ASN A 119 -2.69 -4.87 -5.64
C ASN A 119 -1.18 -4.59 -5.44
N LEU A 120 -0.32 -5.04 -6.36
CA LEU A 120 1.11 -4.69 -6.36
C LEU A 120 1.33 -3.24 -6.78
#